data_AF-A0AAW1PPM8-F1
#
_entry.id   AF-A0AAW1PPM8-F1
#
_cell.length_a   1.000
_cell.length_b   1.000
_cell.length_c   1.000
_cell.angle_alpha   90.00
_cell.angle_beta   90.00
_cell.angle_gamma   90.00
#
_symmetry.space_group_name_H-M   'P 1'
#
loop_
_entity.id
_entity.type
_entity.pdbx_description
1 polymer ?
#
loop_
_entity_poly.entity_id
_entity_poly.type
_entity_poly.pdbx_seq_one_letter_code
_entity_poly.pdbx_strand_id
1 'polypeptide(L)'
;MQQLQQLALPPLPVPNLGYACLNQTLRLRKPTIFSGRECRKRTFERRGLVHVSQLALANCIDLLKIVQWNHEHGIRLFRVSSNMFPWASAYHLDDLPDFAAACDALAAVGQLARSYGQRLTSHPSHFVQLAAQDESLVQSSLRDLEVQSQIFDLMGFAPSHWNKINIHVGGAYGDKPGTLLRFARSVDRLSADCRARLTVENDDRDTMFSTSDLLPLHDWTGVPLVFDFHHHKFCAGLLSEAEALEASLATWPQGIRPIVHWSESQEGRKPHAHSDLIMGPMCLHGREAEVDVMVEAKHKELAVIEFQRIMAL
;
A
#
# COMPACT_ATOMS: atom_id res chain seq x y z
N MET A 1 39.13 -37.66 0.24
CA MET A 1 38.13 -36.76 0.83
C MET A 1 38.11 -35.48 0.00
N GLN A 2 37.21 -35.37 -0.97
CA GLN A 2 36.99 -34.13 -1.72
C GLN A 2 36.33 -33.12 -0.78
N GLN A 3 36.98 -31.99 -0.55
CA GLN A 3 36.38 -30.85 0.11
C GLN A 3 35.28 -30.30 -0.80
N LEU A 4 34.03 -30.40 -0.35
CA LEU A 4 32.92 -29.62 -0.86
C LEU A 4 33.25 -28.15 -0.62
N GLN A 5 33.75 -27.47 -1.65
CA GLN A 5 33.67 -26.02 -1.72
C GLN A 5 32.18 -25.68 -1.73
N GLN A 6 31.67 -25.16 -0.62
CA GLN A 6 30.42 -24.41 -0.62
C GLN A 6 30.64 -23.25 -1.58
N LEU A 7 30.13 -23.38 -2.80
CA LEU A 7 29.97 -22.26 -3.72
C LEU A 7 29.07 -21.27 -3.00
N ALA A 8 29.66 -20.23 -2.41
CA ALA A 8 28.91 -19.09 -1.93
C ALA A 8 28.11 -18.56 -3.12
N LEU A 9 26.80 -18.74 -3.09
CA LEU A 9 25.91 -18.16 -4.08
C LEU A 9 26.22 -16.65 -4.12
N PRO A 10 26.32 -16.04 -5.32
CA PRO A 10 26.51 -14.61 -5.42
C PRO A 10 25.40 -13.91 -4.62
N PRO A 11 25.69 -12.79 -3.93
CA PRO A 11 24.67 -12.09 -3.17
C PRO A 11 23.49 -11.77 -4.09
N LEU A 12 22.29 -12.16 -3.67
CA LEU A 12 21.07 -11.90 -4.41
C LEU A 12 20.93 -10.37 -4.58
N PRO A 13 20.44 -9.89 -5.74
CA PRO A 13 20.28 -8.47 -5.98
C PRO A 13 19.38 -7.85 -4.90
N VAL A 14 19.72 -6.67 -4.38
CA VAL A 14 18.86 -6.00 -3.40
C VAL A 14 17.59 -5.53 -4.11
N PRO A 15 16.38 -5.93 -3.66
CA PRO A 15 15.13 -5.51 -4.27
C PRO A 15 14.94 -3.99 -4.10
N ASN A 16 14.08 -3.40 -4.94
CA ASN A 16 13.71 -2.00 -4.76
C ASN A 16 12.81 -1.84 -3.53
N LEU A 17 13.33 -1.19 -2.49
CA LEU A 17 12.64 -1.04 -1.20
C LEU A 17 11.86 0.29 -1.13
N GLY A 18 10.72 0.23 -0.43
CA GLY A 18 9.90 1.41 -0.10
C GLY A 18 9.36 1.37 1.31
N TYR A 19 8.74 2.46 1.72
CA TYR A 19 8.09 2.59 3.04
C TYR A 19 6.73 3.29 2.94
N ALA A 20 5.99 3.28 4.06
CA ALA A 20 4.59 3.68 4.08
C ALA A 20 4.23 4.95 4.86
N CYS A 21 3.48 5.83 4.19
CA CYS A 21 2.67 6.96 4.67
C CYS A 21 3.42 8.15 5.24
N LEU A 22 4.37 7.94 6.13
CA LEU A 22 5.05 8.98 6.90
C LEU A 22 6.56 8.84 6.77
N ASN A 23 7.24 9.96 6.60
CA ASN A 23 8.68 10.05 6.75
C ASN A 23 8.99 10.65 8.14
N GLN A 24 9.61 9.88 9.04
CA GLN A 24 9.86 10.33 10.41
C GLN A 24 10.89 11.48 10.47
N THR A 25 11.91 11.41 9.63
CA THR A 25 12.95 12.44 9.51
C THR A 25 12.34 13.79 9.15
N LEU A 26 11.47 13.83 8.14
CA LEU A 26 10.73 15.02 7.73
C LEU A 26 9.68 15.44 8.75
N ARG A 27 9.04 14.49 9.44
CA ARG A 27 8.06 14.77 10.49
C ARG A 27 8.67 15.56 11.66
N LEU A 28 9.93 15.30 11.99
CA LEU A 28 10.65 15.95 13.08
C LEU A 28 11.22 17.33 12.73
N ARG A 29 11.22 17.73 11.44
CA ARG A 29 11.67 19.06 11.01
C ARG A 29 10.74 20.18 11.50
N LYS A 30 11.25 21.42 11.48
CA LYS A 30 10.47 22.63 11.73
C LYS A 30 10.59 23.56 10.51
N PRO A 31 9.48 23.84 9.78
CA PRO A 31 8.13 23.30 9.99
C PRO A 31 8.06 21.78 9.74
N THR A 32 7.09 21.12 10.37
CA THR A 32 6.87 19.67 10.21
C THR A 32 6.33 19.37 8.82
N ILE A 33 6.85 18.31 8.20
CA ILE A 33 6.47 17.88 6.85
C ILE A 33 5.85 16.48 6.92
N PHE A 34 4.61 16.34 6.46
CA PHE A 34 3.90 15.06 6.36
C PHE A 34 2.66 15.21 5.47
N SER A 35 2.16 14.12 4.91
CA SER A 35 1.07 14.17 3.92
C SER A 35 -0.12 13.31 4.37
N GLY A 36 -0.64 13.58 5.57
CA GLY A 36 -1.72 12.80 6.20
C GLY A 36 -2.35 13.52 7.40
N ARG A 37 -2.50 14.85 7.30
CA ARG A 37 -3.23 15.67 8.27
C ARG A 37 -4.69 15.28 8.25
N GLU A 38 -5.29 15.11 9.41
CA GLU A 38 -6.72 14.82 9.58
C GLU A 38 -7.36 15.71 10.64
N CYS A 39 -8.69 15.65 10.73
CA CYS A 39 -9.44 16.18 11.86
C CYS A 39 -10.48 15.16 12.35
N ARG A 40 -10.88 15.24 13.62
CA ARG A 40 -11.98 14.41 14.15
C ARG A 40 -13.32 14.84 13.53
N LYS A 41 -14.31 13.92 13.52
CA LYS A 41 -15.65 14.15 12.96
C LYS A 41 -16.30 15.44 13.47
N ARG A 42 -16.29 15.64 14.79
CA ARG A 42 -16.83 16.88 15.42
C ARG A 42 -16.19 18.16 14.88
N THR A 43 -14.88 18.14 14.56
CA THR A 43 -14.19 19.30 13.99
C THR A 43 -14.60 19.51 12.53
N PHE A 44 -14.74 18.44 11.76
CA PHE A 44 -15.25 18.48 10.39
C PHE A 44 -16.68 19.04 10.37
N GLU A 45 -17.60 18.50 11.17
CA GLU A 45 -18.99 18.96 11.27
C GLU A 45 -19.08 20.45 11.67
N ARG A 46 -18.17 20.93 12.52
CA ARG A 46 -18.16 22.33 12.97
C ARG A 46 -17.50 23.30 11.99
N ARG A 47 -16.41 22.89 11.34
CA ARG A 47 -15.58 23.80 10.51
C ARG A 47 -15.78 23.60 9.01
N GLY A 48 -16.47 22.53 8.60
CA GLY A 48 -16.85 22.22 7.24
C GLY A 48 -15.68 22.06 6.25
N LEU A 49 -16.02 22.20 4.98
CA LEU A 49 -15.12 22.00 3.83
C LEU A 49 -13.91 22.93 3.86
N VAL A 50 -14.05 24.18 4.32
CA VAL A 50 -12.94 25.14 4.43
C VAL A 50 -11.79 24.57 5.26
N HIS A 51 -12.08 23.90 6.37
CA HIS A 51 -11.02 23.36 7.21
C HIS A 51 -10.32 22.14 6.59
N VAL A 52 -11.10 21.18 6.07
CA VAL A 52 -10.51 19.98 5.46
C VAL A 52 -9.79 20.30 4.15
N SER A 53 -10.24 21.32 3.42
CA SER A 53 -9.57 21.89 2.24
C SER A 53 -8.15 22.37 2.57
N GLN A 54 -8.00 23.16 3.62
CA GLN A 54 -6.69 23.63 4.08
C GLN A 54 -5.75 22.49 4.48
N LEU A 55 -6.30 21.45 5.14
CA LEU A 55 -5.52 20.27 5.51
C LEU A 55 -5.10 19.46 4.27
N ALA A 56 -6.02 19.27 3.32
CA ALA A 56 -5.78 18.55 2.08
C ALA A 56 -4.73 19.25 1.20
N LEU A 57 -4.84 20.57 1.03
CA LEU A 57 -3.83 21.36 0.32
C LEU A 57 -2.46 21.22 0.98
N ALA A 58 -2.37 21.35 2.31
CA ALA A 58 -1.12 21.18 3.04
C ALA A 58 -0.53 19.77 2.87
N ASN A 59 -1.38 18.73 2.81
CA ASN A 59 -0.94 17.36 2.53
C ASN A 59 -0.36 17.22 1.11
N CYS A 60 -1.03 17.80 0.10
CA CYS A 60 -0.58 17.79 -1.29
C CYS A 60 0.78 18.49 -1.45
N ILE A 61 0.95 19.66 -0.82
CA ILE A 61 2.21 20.42 -0.85
C ILE A 61 3.36 19.64 -0.19
N ASP A 62 3.11 19.02 0.96
CA ASP A 62 4.16 18.29 1.68
C ASP A 62 4.51 16.96 1.04
N LEU A 63 3.57 16.32 0.32
CA LEU A 63 3.87 15.11 -0.44
C LEU A 63 4.98 15.35 -1.48
N LEU A 64 5.01 16.52 -2.12
CA LEU A 64 6.07 16.90 -3.05
C LEU A 64 7.46 16.84 -2.40
N LYS A 65 7.56 17.34 -1.16
CA LYS A 65 8.80 17.33 -0.38
C LYS A 65 9.22 15.91 0.01
N ILE A 66 8.25 15.03 0.28
CA ILE A 66 8.53 13.61 0.57
C ILE A 66 9.05 12.91 -0.69
N VAL A 67 8.42 13.11 -1.85
CA VAL A 67 8.89 12.56 -3.14
C VAL A 67 10.30 13.06 -3.46
N GLN A 68 10.58 14.35 -3.28
CA GLN A 68 11.92 14.89 -3.45
C GLN A 68 12.93 14.23 -2.50
N TRP A 69 12.62 14.16 -1.21
CA TRP A 69 13.50 13.56 -0.22
C TRP A 69 13.79 12.08 -0.52
N ASN A 70 12.78 11.32 -0.95
CA ASN A 70 12.94 9.92 -1.36
C ASN A 70 13.95 9.78 -2.48
N HIS A 71 13.89 10.66 -3.48
CA HIS A 71 14.86 10.66 -4.58
C HIS A 71 16.28 10.91 -4.08
N GLU A 72 16.46 11.91 -3.21
CA GLU A 72 17.76 12.28 -2.60
C GLU A 72 18.37 11.12 -1.78
N HIS A 73 17.53 10.19 -1.30
CA HIS A 73 17.96 9.03 -0.49
C HIS A 73 17.85 7.70 -1.25
N GLY A 74 17.66 7.74 -2.58
CA GLY A 74 17.62 6.54 -3.41
C GLY A 74 16.38 5.65 -3.24
N ILE A 75 15.32 6.13 -2.60
CA ILE A 75 14.06 5.39 -2.40
C ILE A 75 13.15 5.63 -3.60
N ARG A 76 12.71 4.54 -4.26
CA ARG A 76 11.86 4.61 -5.46
C ARG A 76 10.45 4.08 -5.26
N LEU A 77 10.14 3.44 -4.13
CA LEU A 77 8.78 3.01 -3.80
C LEU A 77 8.27 3.77 -2.58
N PHE A 78 7.08 4.34 -2.66
CA PHE A 78 6.46 5.03 -1.53
C PHE A 78 4.94 4.81 -1.52
N ARG A 79 4.41 4.37 -0.37
CA ARG A 79 2.98 4.33 -0.16
C ARG A 79 2.52 5.68 0.38
N VAL A 80 1.77 6.43 -0.42
CA VAL A 80 1.16 7.70 0.00
C VAL A 80 0.12 7.43 1.10
N SER A 81 -0.13 8.41 1.96
CA SER A 81 -1.20 8.28 2.94
C SER A 81 -2.55 8.21 2.23
N SER A 82 -3.41 7.29 2.65
CA SER A 82 -4.80 7.27 2.17
C SER A 82 -5.62 8.45 2.71
N ASN A 83 -5.09 9.18 3.70
CA ASN A 83 -5.76 10.28 4.39
C ASN A 83 -5.31 11.65 3.87
N MET A 84 -4.87 11.71 2.60
CA MET A 84 -4.48 12.96 1.93
C MET A 84 -5.62 13.98 1.95
N PHE A 85 -6.86 13.52 1.78
CA PHE A 85 -8.08 14.31 1.83
C PHE A 85 -8.94 13.84 3.02
N PRO A 86 -8.97 14.59 4.13
CA PRO A 86 -9.69 14.15 5.32
C PRO A 86 -11.19 14.06 5.07
N TRP A 87 -11.80 12.94 5.44
CA TRP A 87 -13.24 12.68 5.21
C TRP A 87 -13.62 12.68 3.73
N ALA A 88 -12.71 12.29 2.84
CA ALA A 88 -12.91 12.29 1.38
C ALA A 88 -14.18 11.57 0.90
N SER A 89 -14.68 10.56 1.62
CA SER A 89 -15.94 9.88 1.30
C SER A 89 -17.20 10.69 1.64
N ALA A 90 -17.08 11.84 2.29
CA ALA A 90 -18.19 12.69 2.72
C ALA A 90 -18.51 13.86 1.77
N TYR A 91 -17.70 14.10 0.74
CA TYR A 91 -17.85 15.21 -0.22
C TYR A 91 -17.20 14.86 -1.57
N HIS A 92 -17.44 15.66 -2.61
CA HIS A 92 -16.67 15.56 -3.84
C HIS A 92 -15.43 16.45 -3.75
N LEU A 93 -14.28 15.99 -4.24
CA LEU A 93 -13.03 16.74 -4.05
C LEU A 93 -13.09 18.18 -4.60
N ASP A 94 -13.86 18.39 -5.67
CA ASP A 94 -14.11 19.69 -6.30
C ASP A 94 -15.04 20.61 -5.51
N ASP A 95 -15.70 20.12 -4.45
CA ASP A 95 -16.38 20.95 -3.46
C ASP A 95 -15.39 21.73 -2.55
N LEU A 96 -14.11 21.34 -2.52
CA LEU A 96 -13.12 21.97 -1.65
C LEU A 96 -12.72 23.36 -2.17
N PRO A 97 -12.75 24.42 -1.32
CA PRO A 97 -12.35 25.77 -1.73
C PRO A 97 -10.94 25.87 -2.34
N ASP A 98 -10.00 25.06 -1.86
CA ASP A 98 -8.60 25.04 -2.33
C ASP A 98 -8.35 23.93 -3.38
N PHE A 99 -9.40 23.34 -3.97
CA PHE A 99 -9.27 22.19 -4.88
C PHE A 99 -8.33 22.48 -6.05
N ALA A 100 -8.45 23.63 -6.70
CA ALA A 100 -7.57 24.02 -7.81
C ALA A 100 -6.09 24.02 -7.40
N ALA A 101 -5.76 24.59 -6.24
CA ALA A 101 -4.39 24.60 -5.72
C ALA A 101 -3.92 23.19 -5.32
N ALA A 102 -4.82 22.34 -4.83
CA ALA A 102 -4.51 20.94 -4.54
C ALA A 102 -4.22 20.14 -5.82
N CYS A 103 -4.96 20.39 -6.90
CA CYS A 103 -4.70 19.82 -8.23
C CYS A 103 -3.32 20.22 -8.74
N ASP A 104 -2.95 21.50 -8.67
CA ASP A 104 -1.63 21.98 -9.10
C ASP A 104 -0.51 21.29 -8.29
N ALA A 105 -0.69 21.17 -6.97
CA ALA A 105 0.27 20.50 -6.11
C ALA A 105 0.40 19.00 -6.43
N LEU A 106 -0.71 18.29 -6.66
CA LEU A 106 -0.71 16.88 -7.03
C LEU A 106 -0.09 16.64 -8.41
N ALA A 107 -0.39 17.50 -9.39
CA ALA A 107 0.22 17.44 -10.71
C ALA A 107 1.75 17.58 -10.62
N ALA A 108 2.24 18.51 -9.79
CA ALA A 108 3.66 18.66 -9.51
C ALA A 108 4.26 17.41 -8.85
N VAL A 109 3.56 16.82 -7.87
CA VAL A 109 3.97 15.55 -7.23
C VAL A 109 4.15 14.45 -8.26
N GLY A 110 3.15 14.21 -9.10
CA GLY A 110 3.21 13.13 -10.06
C GLY A 110 4.16 13.38 -11.23
N GLN A 111 4.35 14.64 -11.66
CA GLN A 111 5.43 14.99 -12.60
C GLN A 111 6.79 14.65 -12.01
N LEU A 112 7.05 15.06 -10.76
CA LEU A 112 8.32 14.82 -10.09
C LEU A 112 8.56 13.32 -9.87
N ALA A 113 7.57 12.61 -9.33
CA ALA A 113 7.64 11.17 -9.11
C ALA A 113 7.95 10.40 -10.41
N ARG A 114 7.28 10.72 -11.52
CA ARG A 114 7.55 10.09 -12.83
C ARG A 114 8.95 10.41 -13.34
N SER A 115 9.41 11.66 -13.22
CA SER A 115 10.77 12.07 -13.63
C SER A 115 11.87 11.32 -12.86
N TYR A 116 11.57 10.97 -11.61
CA TYR A 116 12.43 10.19 -10.74
C TYR A 116 12.19 8.67 -10.84
N GLY A 117 11.28 8.19 -11.69
CA GLY A 117 10.92 6.77 -11.72
C GLY A 117 10.43 6.24 -10.37
N GLN A 118 9.81 7.09 -9.54
CA GLN A 118 9.19 6.65 -8.29
C GLN A 118 7.82 6.03 -8.55
N ARG A 119 7.57 4.92 -7.86
CA ARG A 119 6.31 4.22 -7.81
C ARG A 119 5.54 4.64 -6.57
N LEU A 120 4.38 5.26 -6.78
CA LEU A 120 3.49 5.71 -5.70
C LEU A 120 2.28 4.78 -5.61
N THR A 121 1.95 4.33 -4.41
CA THR A 121 0.82 3.43 -4.14
C THR A 121 0.01 3.90 -2.94
N SER A 122 -1.20 3.37 -2.72
CA SER A 122 -1.96 3.60 -1.49
C SER A 122 -2.45 2.27 -0.89
N HIS A 123 -2.79 2.30 0.39
CA HIS A 123 -3.44 1.18 1.08
C HIS A 123 -4.48 1.77 2.04
N PRO A 124 -5.74 1.93 1.60
CA PRO A 124 -6.83 2.40 2.45
C PRO A 124 -7.00 1.54 3.69
N SER A 125 -7.55 2.15 4.74
CA SER A 125 -7.67 1.47 6.03
C SER A 125 -8.65 0.29 5.98
N HIS A 126 -8.63 -0.55 7.02
CA HIS A 126 -9.57 -1.66 7.24
C HIS A 126 -11.06 -1.24 7.31
N PHE A 127 -11.38 0.06 7.27
CA PHE A 127 -12.74 0.55 7.13
C PHE A 127 -13.27 0.44 5.68
N VAL A 128 -12.40 0.23 4.69
CA VAL A 128 -12.82 -0.17 3.34
C VAL A 128 -13.21 -1.64 3.38
N GLN A 129 -14.51 -1.90 3.26
CA GLN A 129 -15.13 -3.23 3.41
C GLN A 129 -16.06 -3.52 2.23
N LEU A 130 -15.47 -3.83 1.07
CA LEU A 130 -16.24 -4.16 -0.15
C LEU A 130 -17.12 -5.40 -0.02
N ALA A 131 -16.80 -6.31 0.92
CA ALA A 131 -17.55 -7.54 1.17
C ALA A 131 -18.54 -7.45 2.34
N ALA A 132 -18.72 -6.25 2.92
CA ALA A 132 -19.63 -6.03 4.03
C ALA A 132 -21.07 -6.45 3.68
N GLN A 133 -21.81 -6.91 4.68
CA GLN A 133 -23.24 -7.22 4.53
C GLN A 133 -24.12 -5.97 4.54
N ASP A 134 -23.60 -4.86 5.08
CA ASP A 134 -24.27 -3.55 5.12
C ASP A 134 -23.94 -2.76 3.83
N GLU A 135 -24.94 -2.54 2.99
CA GLU A 135 -24.79 -1.80 1.74
C GLU A 135 -24.28 -0.37 1.95
N SER A 136 -24.59 0.29 3.08
CA SER A 136 -24.08 1.64 3.35
C SER A 136 -22.56 1.66 3.55
N LEU A 137 -22.01 0.61 4.18
CA LEU A 137 -20.56 0.42 4.32
C LEU A 137 -19.93 0.12 2.96
N VAL A 138 -20.58 -0.71 2.13
CA VAL A 138 -20.11 -0.99 0.77
C VAL A 138 -20.05 0.30 -0.07
N GLN A 139 -21.10 1.13 -0.04
CA GLN A 139 -21.13 2.40 -0.78
C GLN A 139 -20.06 3.38 -0.31
N SER A 140 -19.84 3.49 1.01
CA SER A 140 -18.75 4.32 1.54
C SER A 140 -17.37 3.79 1.14
N SER A 141 -17.21 2.47 1.07
CA SER A 141 -15.96 1.81 0.67
C SER A 141 -15.65 2.02 -0.81
N LEU A 142 -16.67 1.88 -1.67
CA LEU A 142 -16.54 2.19 -3.10
C LEU A 142 -16.13 3.64 -3.30
N ARG A 143 -16.79 4.57 -2.62
CA ARG A 143 -16.44 6.00 -2.73
C ARG A 143 -15.04 6.31 -2.24
N ASP A 144 -14.60 5.68 -1.14
CA ASP A 144 -13.23 5.87 -0.65
C ASP A 144 -12.22 5.42 -1.71
N LEU A 145 -12.41 4.24 -2.31
CA LEU A 145 -11.55 3.73 -3.38
C LEU A 145 -11.56 4.60 -4.64
N GLU A 146 -12.73 5.10 -5.06
CA GLU A 146 -12.81 6.05 -6.19
C GLU A 146 -12.03 7.33 -5.91
N VAL A 147 -12.08 7.86 -4.68
CA VAL A 147 -11.28 9.02 -4.31
C VAL A 147 -9.78 8.71 -4.34
N GLN A 148 -9.35 7.53 -3.86
CA GLN A 148 -7.95 7.12 -3.98
C GLN A 148 -7.51 7.04 -5.45
N SER A 149 -8.36 6.50 -6.33
CA SER A 149 -8.12 6.46 -7.77
C SER A 149 -8.00 7.86 -8.36
N GLN A 150 -8.95 8.74 -8.05
CA GLN A 150 -8.97 10.13 -8.50
C GLN A 150 -7.70 10.89 -8.07
N ILE A 151 -7.17 10.64 -6.87
CA ILE A 151 -5.91 11.26 -6.42
C ILE A 151 -4.74 10.91 -7.35
N PHE A 152 -4.66 9.66 -7.83
CA PHE A 152 -3.64 9.28 -8.82
C PHE A 152 -3.88 9.89 -10.20
N ASP A 153 -5.14 10.07 -10.61
CA ASP A 153 -5.48 10.79 -11.84
C ASP A 153 -5.04 12.26 -11.76
N LEU A 154 -5.26 12.92 -10.62
CA LEU A 154 -4.81 14.30 -10.36
C LEU A 154 -3.29 14.45 -10.33
N MET A 155 -2.56 13.39 -9.95
CA MET A 155 -1.10 13.32 -10.11
C MET A 155 -0.67 13.09 -11.57
N GLY A 156 -1.61 12.77 -12.47
CA GLY A 156 -1.35 12.50 -13.87
C GLY A 156 -0.81 11.10 -14.15
N PHE A 157 -0.99 10.13 -13.25
CA PHE A 157 -0.64 8.73 -13.53
C PHE A 157 -1.76 8.07 -14.34
N ALA A 158 -1.41 7.43 -15.44
CA ALA A 158 -2.35 6.52 -16.12
C ALA A 158 -2.81 5.41 -15.16
N PRO A 159 -4.08 4.95 -15.23
CA PRO A 159 -4.57 3.84 -14.42
C PRO A 159 -3.84 2.53 -14.73
N SER A 160 -3.20 1.94 -13.72
CA SER A 160 -2.55 0.64 -13.80
C SER A 160 -2.18 0.11 -12.41
N HIS A 161 -1.74 -1.16 -12.32
CA HIS A 161 -1.20 -1.69 -11.08
C HIS A 161 0.20 -1.13 -10.74
N TRP A 162 0.79 -0.28 -11.59
CA TRP A 162 1.97 0.52 -11.22
C TRP A 162 1.65 1.46 -10.04
N ASN A 163 0.51 2.12 -10.09
CA ASN A 163 -0.04 3.03 -9.09
C ASN A 163 -1.16 2.33 -8.30
N LYS A 164 -0.84 1.17 -7.72
CA LYS A 164 -1.84 0.30 -7.08
C LYS A 164 -2.50 0.92 -5.85
N ILE A 165 -3.77 0.58 -5.66
CA ILE A 165 -4.58 0.77 -4.45
C ILE A 165 -4.77 -0.61 -3.85
N ASN A 166 -4.08 -0.87 -2.75
CA ASN A 166 -4.12 -2.16 -2.09
C ASN A 166 -5.18 -2.20 -1.01
N ILE A 167 -5.91 -3.30 -0.87
CA ILE A 167 -6.82 -3.53 0.26
C ILE A 167 -6.81 -4.99 0.69
N HIS A 168 -7.30 -5.26 1.89
CA HIS A 168 -7.73 -6.58 2.30
C HIS A 168 -9.19 -6.84 1.90
N VAL A 169 -9.60 -8.11 1.83
CA VAL A 169 -11.02 -8.47 1.69
C VAL A 169 -11.80 -8.05 2.94
N GLY A 170 -11.17 -8.13 4.12
CA GLY A 170 -11.75 -7.77 5.40
C GLY A 170 -12.34 -8.96 6.15
N GLY A 171 -13.48 -8.77 6.81
CA GLY A 171 -14.07 -9.83 7.63
C GLY A 171 -14.54 -11.02 6.79
N ALA A 172 -14.35 -12.25 7.28
CA ALA A 172 -14.86 -13.46 6.63
C ALA A 172 -16.37 -13.70 6.84
N TYR A 173 -16.99 -13.01 7.81
CA TYR A 173 -18.41 -13.11 8.16
C TYR A 173 -18.94 -14.54 8.36
N GLY A 174 -18.08 -15.47 8.77
CA GLY A 174 -18.41 -16.89 8.94
C GLY A 174 -18.56 -17.70 7.64
N ASP A 175 -18.36 -17.08 6.48
CA ASP A 175 -18.54 -17.68 5.16
C ASP A 175 -17.52 -17.07 4.18
N LYS A 176 -16.33 -17.65 4.09
CA LYS A 176 -15.27 -17.19 3.17
C LYS A 176 -15.74 -17.20 1.71
N PRO A 177 -16.28 -18.31 1.15
CA PRO A 177 -16.71 -18.35 -0.25
C PRO A 177 -17.77 -17.28 -0.58
N GLY A 178 -18.82 -17.16 0.24
CA GLY A 178 -19.86 -16.15 0.00
C GLY A 178 -19.35 -14.72 0.19
N THR A 179 -18.37 -14.51 1.07
CA THR A 179 -17.71 -13.20 1.23
C THR A 179 -16.90 -12.82 0.01
N LEU A 180 -16.12 -13.73 -0.57
CA LEU A 180 -15.37 -13.47 -1.80
C LEU A 180 -16.30 -13.20 -2.99
N LEU A 181 -17.43 -13.89 -3.08
CA LEU A 181 -18.45 -13.61 -4.10
C LEU A 181 -19.08 -12.21 -3.95
N ARG A 182 -19.33 -11.75 -2.71
CA ARG A 182 -19.79 -10.38 -2.47
C ARG A 182 -18.70 -9.36 -2.84
N PHE A 183 -17.46 -9.63 -2.46
CA PHE A 183 -16.32 -8.78 -2.82
C PHE A 183 -16.21 -8.63 -4.34
N ALA A 184 -16.24 -9.74 -5.09
CA ALA A 184 -16.15 -9.73 -6.55
C ALA A 184 -17.26 -8.87 -7.20
N ARG A 185 -18.51 -9.02 -6.74
CA ARG A 185 -19.63 -8.19 -7.20
C ARG A 185 -19.45 -6.70 -6.88
N SER A 186 -18.76 -6.37 -5.78
CA SER A 186 -18.43 -4.98 -5.45
C SER A 186 -17.31 -4.43 -6.33
N VAL A 187 -16.33 -5.26 -6.71
CA VAL A 187 -15.29 -4.87 -7.68
C VAL A 187 -15.88 -4.49 -9.03
N ASP A 188 -16.92 -5.20 -9.48
CA ASP A 188 -17.63 -4.89 -10.74
C ASP A 188 -18.31 -3.50 -10.74
N ARG A 189 -18.51 -2.92 -9.55
CA ARG A 189 -19.14 -1.60 -9.37
C ARG A 189 -18.14 -0.45 -9.36
N LEU A 190 -16.84 -0.74 -9.31
CA LEU A 190 -15.79 0.27 -9.42
C LEU A 190 -15.65 0.74 -10.87
N SER A 191 -15.20 1.97 -11.04
CA SER A 191 -14.76 2.51 -12.32
C SER A 191 -13.64 1.66 -12.92
N ALA A 192 -13.50 1.70 -14.25
CA ALA A 192 -12.42 0.98 -14.93
C ALA A 192 -11.05 1.43 -14.41
N ASP A 193 -10.88 2.72 -14.13
CA ASP A 193 -9.65 3.32 -13.64
C ASP A 193 -9.32 2.87 -12.22
N CYS A 194 -10.31 2.83 -11.33
CA CYS A 194 -10.12 2.31 -9.97
C CYS A 194 -9.83 0.80 -9.99
N ARG A 195 -10.54 0.02 -10.80
CA ARG A 195 -10.30 -1.42 -10.95
C ARG A 195 -8.90 -1.71 -11.51
N ALA A 196 -8.43 -0.91 -12.47
CA ALA A 196 -7.08 -1.02 -13.04
C ALA A 196 -5.97 -0.74 -12.03
N ARG A 197 -6.29 -0.13 -10.88
CA ARG A 197 -5.35 0.13 -9.78
C ARG A 197 -5.50 -0.85 -8.62
N LEU A 198 -6.65 -1.51 -8.48
CA LEU A 198 -6.96 -2.34 -7.33
C LEU A 198 -6.01 -3.55 -7.22
N THR A 199 -5.56 -3.86 -6.00
CA THR A 199 -4.92 -5.14 -5.64
C THR A 199 -5.47 -5.63 -4.31
N VAL A 200 -5.39 -6.94 -4.07
CA VAL A 200 -5.84 -7.57 -2.82
C VAL A 200 -4.67 -8.27 -2.12
N GLU A 201 -4.61 -8.18 -0.80
CA GLU A 201 -3.52 -8.75 0.01
C GLU A 201 -4.04 -9.83 0.98
N ASN A 202 -3.21 -10.85 1.25
CA ASN A 202 -3.50 -11.85 2.28
C ASN A 202 -3.47 -11.26 3.70
N ASP A 203 -4.31 -11.78 4.59
CA ASP A 203 -4.54 -11.26 5.95
C ASP A 203 -3.67 -11.92 7.03
N ASP A 204 -3.61 -11.31 8.21
CA ASP A 204 -2.80 -11.74 9.36
C ASP A 204 -3.53 -12.63 10.38
N ARG A 205 -4.70 -13.16 10.03
CA ARG A 205 -5.48 -14.06 10.91
C ARG A 205 -5.97 -15.29 10.18
N ASP A 206 -5.85 -16.44 10.83
CA ASP A 206 -6.32 -17.75 10.35
C ASP A 206 -7.81 -17.77 9.91
N THR A 207 -8.64 -16.99 10.60
CA THR A 207 -10.08 -16.81 10.31
C THR A 207 -10.35 -15.89 9.11
N MET A 208 -9.34 -15.17 8.62
CA MET A 208 -9.38 -14.27 7.45
C MET A 208 -8.77 -14.96 6.22
N PHE A 209 -8.29 -14.23 5.21
CA PHE A 209 -8.01 -14.78 3.89
C PHE A 209 -6.51 -15.03 3.66
N SER A 210 -6.15 -16.30 3.44
CA SER A 210 -4.82 -16.71 2.97
C SER A 210 -4.67 -16.48 1.47
N THR A 211 -3.45 -16.54 0.93
CA THR A 211 -3.23 -16.50 -0.52
C THR A 211 -4.04 -17.57 -1.25
N SER A 212 -4.11 -18.79 -0.74
CA SER A 212 -4.93 -19.87 -1.34
C SER A 212 -6.42 -19.55 -1.36
N ASP A 213 -6.94 -18.82 -0.36
CA ASP A 213 -8.34 -18.39 -0.36
C ASP A 213 -8.60 -17.32 -1.43
N LEU A 214 -7.59 -16.51 -1.78
CA LEU A 214 -7.70 -15.38 -2.69
C LEU A 214 -7.52 -15.75 -4.17
N LEU A 215 -6.94 -16.90 -4.50
CA LEU A 215 -6.75 -17.32 -5.90
C LEU A 215 -8.06 -17.35 -6.71
N PRO A 216 -9.18 -17.93 -6.20
CA PRO A 216 -10.45 -17.87 -6.92
C PRO A 216 -10.95 -16.43 -7.14
N LEU A 217 -10.67 -15.51 -6.22
CA LEU A 217 -11.05 -14.11 -6.38
C LEU A 217 -10.28 -13.47 -7.55
N HIS A 218 -9.00 -13.78 -7.69
CA HIS A 218 -8.22 -13.38 -8.86
C HIS A 218 -8.84 -13.95 -10.14
N ASP A 219 -9.15 -15.24 -10.18
CA ASP A 219 -9.75 -15.88 -11.37
C ASP A 219 -11.07 -15.22 -11.80
N TRP A 220 -11.89 -14.76 -10.85
CA TRP A 220 -13.17 -14.12 -11.15
C TRP A 220 -13.05 -12.65 -11.57
N THR A 221 -12.06 -11.93 -11.04
CA THR A 221 -12.02 -10.45 -11.13
C THR A 221 -10.82 -9.91 -11.91
N GLY A 222 -9.79 -10.73 -12.12
CA GLY A 222 -8.49 -10.33 -12.63
C GLY A 222 -7.68 -9.46 -11.67
N VAL A 223 -8.14 -9.21 -10.44
CA VAL A 223 -7.45 -8.35 -9.48
C VAL A 223 -6.16 -9.03 -9.00
N PRO A 224 -4.98 -8.39 -9.13
CA PRO A 224 -3.72 -9.00 -8.68
C PRO A 224 -3.63 -9.12 -7.16
N LEU A 225 -2.85 -10.12 -6.74
CA LEU A 225 -2.59 -10.44 -5.35
C LEU A 225 -1.24 -9.87 -4.92
N VAL A 226 -1.25 -9.07 -3.85
CA VAL A 226 -0.05 -8.63 -3.13
C VAL A 226 0.23 -9.66 -2.04
N PHE A 227 1.44 -10.20 -2.06
CA PHE A 227 1.88 -11.14 -1.04
C PHE A 227 2.50 -10.38 0.14
N ASP A 228 1.97 -10.60 1.33
CA ASP A 228 2.59 -10.18 2.59
C ASP A 228 3.15 -11.40 3.33
N PHE A 229 4.47 -11.38 3.49
CA PHE A 229 5.25 -12.44 4.13
C PHE A 229 4.94 -12.58 5.62
N HIS A 230 4.65 -11.47 6.30
CA HIS A 230 4.37 -11.48 7.73
C HIS A 230 2.97 -12.00 8.01
N HIS A 231 1.99 -11.59 7.21
CA HIS A 231 0.62 -12.08 7.26
C HIS A 231 0.54 -13.58 6.97
N HIS A 232 1.32 -14.07 5.99
CA HIS A 232 1.35 -15.50 5.64
C HIS A 232 1.74 -16.39 6.83
N LYS A 233 2.59 -15.91 7.75
CA LYS A 233 2.96 -16.66 8.98
C LYS A 233 1.76 -16.94 9.89
N PHE A 234 0.72 -16.11 9.81
CA PHE A 234 -0.48 -16.21 10.64
C PHE A 234 -1.70 -16.72 9.88
N CYS A 235 -1.70 -16.61 8.54
CA CYS A 235 -2.74 -17.13 7.66
C CYS A 235 -2.13 -17.81 6.42
N ALA A 236 -1.42 -18.93 6.64
CA ALA A 236 -0.70 -19.62 5.57
C ALA A 236 -1.65 -20.29 4.55
N GLY A 237 -2.79 -20.80 5.02
CA GLY A 237 -3.71 -21.57 4.20
C GLY A 237 -3.09 -22.91 3.78
N LEU A 238 -3.16 -23.23 2.49
CA LEU A 238 -2.74 -24.52 1.93
C LEU A 238 -1.39 -24.50 1.22
N LEU A 239 -0.81 -23.32 1.00
CA LEU A 239 0.43 -23.13 0.24
C LEU A 239 1.59 -22.87 1.19
N SER A 240 2.77 -23.38 0.85
CA SER A 240 4.01 -22.91 1.46
C SER A 240 4.27 -21.43 1.11
N GLU A 241 5.13 -20.76 1.86
CA GLU A 241 5.47 -19.35 1.61
C GLU A 241 6.00 -19.12 0.18
N ALA A 242 6.85 -20.04 -0.31
CA ALA A 242 7.37 -19.99 -1.67
C ALA A 242 6.27 -20.19 -2.72
N GLU A 243 5.39 -21.18 -2.55
CA GLU A 243 4.27 -21.41 -3.48
C GLU A 243 3.27 -20.26 -3.46
N ALA A 244 2.99 -19.68 -2.29
CA ALA A 244 2.10 -18.54 -2.13
C ALA A 244 2.69 -17.28 -2.78
N LEU A 245 4.01 -17.05 -2.63
CA LEU A 245 4.72 -15.99 -3.33
C LEU A 245 4.57 -16.18 -4.84
N GLU A 246 4.97 -17.34 -5.38
CA GLU A 246 4.91 -17.60 -6.83
C GLU A 246 3.49 -17.43 -7.39
N ALA A 247 2.49 -17.98 -6.70
CA ALA A 247 1.10 -17.86 -7.11
C ALA A 247 0.64 -16.40 -7.12
N SER A 248 1.05 -15.60 -6.13
CA SER A 248 0.74 -14.18 -6.07
C SER A 248 1.43 -13.40 -7.19
N LEU A 249 2.72 -13.64 -7.44
CA LEU A 249 3.48 -12.97 -8.51
C LEU A 249 2.87 -13.24 -9.90
N ALA A 250 2.40 -14.47 -10.13
CA ALA A 250 1.77 -14.87 -11.39
C ALA A 250 0.46 -14.12 -11.70
N THR A 251 -0.19 -13.51 -10.69
CA THR A 251 -1.43 -12.73 -10.89
C THR A 251 -1.20 -11.32 -11.44
N TRP A 252 0.05 -10.84 -11.46
CA TRP A 252 0.36 -9.48 -11.90
C TRP A 252 0.44 -9.38 -13.42
N PRO A 253 -0.07 -8.29 -14.03
CA PRO A 253 0.01 -8.13 -15.48
C PRO A 253 1.45 -8.05 -15.97
N GLN A 254 1.69 -8.63 -17.15
CA GLN A 254 2.99 -8.62 -17.81
C GLN A 254 3.51 -7.18 -17.95
N GLY A 255 4.80 -6.99 -17.64
CA GLY A 255 5.47 -5.68 -17.72
C GLY A 255 5.24 -4.78 -16.50
N ILE A 256 4.40 -5.17 -15.55
CA ILE A 256 4.28 -4.50 -14.25
C ILE A 256 4.99 -5.35 -13.21
N ARG A 257 6.05 -4.81 -12.62
CA ARG A 257 6.75 -5.46 -11.50
C ARG A 257 5.79 -5.65 -10.31
N PRO A 258 5.68 -6.85 -9.72
CA PRO A 258 4.88 -7.04 -8.51
C PRO A 258 5.40 -6.24 -7.32
N ILE A 259 4.48 -5.87 -6.41
CA ILE A 259 4.85 -5.40 -5.07
C ILE A 259 4.49 -6.48 -4.06
N VAL A 260 5.45 -6.80 -3.20
CA VAL A 260 5.24 -7.61 -2.00
C VAL A 260 5.40 -6.75 -0.76
N HIS A 261 4.83 -7.18 0.35
CA HIS A 261 4.97 -6.50 1.64
C HIS A 261 5.87 -7.32 2.58
N TRP A 262 6.76 -6.63 3.26
CA TRP A 262 7.69 -7.25 4.21
C TRP A 262 7.65 -6.55 5.56
N SER A 263 7.48 -7.37 6.60
CA SER A 263 7.46 -6.95 8.00
C SER A 263 8.07 -8.05 8.88
N GLU A 264 8.48 -7.66 10.08
CA GLU A 264 8.97 -8.57 11.11
C GLU A 264 8.16 -8.39 12.41
N SER A 265 7.99 -9.47 13.17
CA SER A 265 7.47 -9.41 14.53
C SER A 265 8.47 -8.73 15.47
N GLN A 266 7.97 -8.05 16.50
CA GLN A 266 8.82 -7.56 17.58
C GLN A 266 8.68 -8.39 18.85
N GLU A 267 9.82 -8.84 19.38
CA GLU A 267 9.88 -9.48 20.69
C GLU A 267 9.29 -8.57 21.77
N GLY A 268 8.51 -9.15 22.68
CA GLY A 268 7.81 -8.40 23.75
C GLY A 268 6.55 -7.64 23.30
N ARG A 269 6.16 -7.71 22.01
CA ARG A 269 4.86 -7.24 21.51
C ARG A 269 3.98 -8.42 21.06
N LYS A 270 2.72 -8.13 20.70
CA LYS A 270 1.86 -9.15 20.07
C LYS A 270 2.54 -9.67 18.80
N PRO A 271 2.47 -10.96 18.46
CA PRO A 271 3.21 -11.53 17.33
C PRO A 271 2.95 -10.82 15.99
N HIS A 272 1.72 -10.35 15.77
CA HIS A 272 1.35 -9.68 14.51
C HIS A 272 1.85 -8.22 14.46
N ALA A 273 2.28 -7.64 15.58
CA ALA A 273 2.73 -6.26 15.62
C ALA A 273 4.08 -6.11 14.89
N HIS A 274 4.11 -5.20 13.91
CA HIS A 274 5.32 -4.89 13.17
C HIS A 274 6.41 -4.31 14.08
N SER A 275 7.65 -4.69 13.78
CA SER A 275 8.86 -4.20 14.40
C SER A 275 9.12 -2.73 14.12
N ASP A 276 9.99 -2.16 14.94
CA ASP A 276 10.45 -0.79 14.76
C ASP A 276 11.38 -0.69 13.53
N LEU A 277 12.30 -1.66 13.35
CA LEU A 277 13.20 -1.83 12.20
C LEU A 277 13.11 -3.27 11.67
N ILE A 278 13.51 -3.51 10.42
CA ILE A 278 13.71 -4.86 9.87
C ILE A 278 15.20 -5.21 9.92
N MET A 279 15.54 -6.42 10.37
CA MET A 279 16.92 -6.83 10.67
C MET A 279 17.31 -8.18 10.07
N GLY A 280 16.33 -9.06 9.82
CA GLY A 280 16.58 -10.43 9.37
C GLY A 280 16.87 -10.50 7.87
N PRO A 281 17.50 -11.58 7.38
CA PRO A 281 17.65 -11.75 5.94
C PRO A 281 16.26 -11.77 5.29
N MET A 282 16.08 -10.90 4.30
CA MET A 282 14.87 -10.86 3.49
C MET A 282 14.93 -11.99 2.47
N CYS A 283 14.23 -13.09 2.73
CA CYS A 283 14.19 -14.25 1.85
C CYS A 283 13.03 -14.10 0.86
N LEU A 284 13.32 -13.73 -0.39
CA LEU A 284 12.31 -13.61 -1.45
C LEU A 284 12.33 -14.82 -2.39
N HIS A 285 12.85 -15.96 -1.92
CA HIS A 285 12.91 -17.21 -2.66
C HIS A 285 13.58 -17.09 -4.05
N GLY A 286 14.57 -16.21 -4.19
CA GLY A 286 15.28 -15.97 -5.46
C GLY A 286 14.58 -14.99 -6.41
N ARG A 287 13.53 -14.30 -5.95
CA ARG A 287 12.74 -13.30 -6.72
C ARG A 287 13.16 -11.87 -6.45
N GLU A 288 14.32 -11.64 -5.85
CA GLU A 288 14.74 -10.30 -5.40
C GLU A 288 14.86 -9.29 -6.57
N ALA A 289 15.21 -9.73 -7.78
CA ALA A 289 15.25 -8.87 -8.97
C ALA A 289 13.88 -8.58 -9.60
N GLU A 290 12.87 -9.34 -9.20
CA GLU A 290 11.57 -9.43 -9.87
C GLU A 290 10.46 -8.68 -9.13
N VAL A 291 10.72 -8.20 -7.90
CA VAL A 291 9.72 -7.55 -7.07
C VAL A 291 10.19 -6.20 -6.53
N ASP A 292 9.24 -5.31 -6.27
CA ASP A 292 9.41 -4.17 -5.38
C ASP A 292 8.90 -4.57 -3.98
N VAL A 293 9.56 -4.13 -2.91
CA VAL A 293 9.21 -4.51 -1.53
C VAL A 293 8.76 -3.29 -0.74
N MET A 294 7.51 -3.28 -0.31
CA MET A 294 7.00 -2.33 0.66
C MET A 294 7.37 -2.80 2.07
N VAL A 295 8.27 -2.09 2.74
CA VAL A 295 8.63 -2.36 4.13
C VAL A 295 7.60 -1.71 5.06
N GLU A 296 6.92 -2.51 5.88
CA GLU A 296 5.92 -1.99 6.83
C GLU A 296 6.41 -1.94 8.28
N ALA A 297 7.59 -1.37 8.52
CA ALA A 297 8.10 -1.14 9.87
C ALA A 297 7.55 0.15 10.51
N LYS A 298 7.60 0.26 11.84
CA LYS A 298 7.16 1.48 12.55
C LYS A 298 8.08 2.67 12.30
N HIS A 299 9.39 2.45 12.13
CA HIS A 299 10.37 3.53 11.87
C HIS A 299 10.46 3.96 10.40
N LYS A 300 9.58 3.45 9.53
CA LYS A 300 9.36 3.99 8.18
C LYS A 300 10.64 4.01 7.34
N GLU A 301 11.04 5.16 6.80
CA GLU A 301 12.22 5.30 5.96
C GLU A 301 13.50 4.90 6.69
N LEU A 302 13.56 5.05 8.01
CA LEU A 302 14.73 4.66 8.80
C LEU A 302 14.93 3.14 8.78
N ALA A 303 13.86 2.35 8.71
CA ALA A 303 13.95 0.91 8.57
C ALA A 303 14.51 0.50 7.20
N VAL A 304 14.11 1.21 6.13
CA VAL A 304 14.64 0.99 4.78
C VAL A 304 16.13 1.34 4.73
N ILE A 305 16.49 2.53 5.22
CA ILE A 305 17.88 3.01 5.20
C ILE A 305 18.79 2.11 6.04
N GLU A 306 18.35 1.73 7.24
CA GLU A 306 19.15 0.85 8.10
C GLU A 306 19.32 -0.53 7.49
N PHE A 307 18.26 -1.09 6.89
CA PHE A 307 18.36 -2.38 6.20
C PHE A 307 19.32 -2.31 5.00
N GLN A 308 19.23 -1.26 4.18
CA GLN A 308 20.18 -1.04 3.07
C GLN A 308 21.63 -0.94 3.58
N ARG A 309 21.84 -0.31 4.73
CA ARG A 309 23.17 -0.24 5.37
C ARG A 309 23.66 -1.62 5.80
N ILE A 310 22.80 -2.44 6.41
CA ILE A 310 23.13 -3.81 6.84
C ILE A 310 23.49 -4.67 5.63
N MET A 311 22.72 -4.60 4.54
CA MET A 311 22.93 -5.40 3.34
C MET A 311 24.15 -4.96 2.50
N ALA A 312 24.67 -3.77 2.74
CA ALA A 312 25.88 -3.25 2.09
C ALA A 312 27.18 -3.62 2.82
N LEU A 313 27.08 -4.22 4.02
CA LEU A 313 28.19 -4.71 4.85
C LEU A 313 28.43 -6.21 4.61
#